data_AF-A0A957DR68-F1
#
_entry.id   AF-A0A957DR68-F1
#
_cell.length_a   1.000
_cell.length_b   1.000
_cell.length_c   1.000
_cell.angle_alpha   90.00
_cell.angle_beta   90.00
_cell.angle_gamma   90.00
#
_symmetry.space_group_name_H-M   'P 1'
#
loop_
_entity.id
_entity.type
_entity.pdbx_description
1 polymer ?
#
loop_
_entity_poly.entity_id
_entity_poly.type
_entity_poly.pdbx_seq_one_letter_code
_entity_poly.pdbx_strand_id
1 'polypeptide(L)'
;MGISQEKINRITEIAKSYGVTRLILFGSAATNPTQAKDIDLACDGVSDWDFYKLGAKLEEELDTPLDLVSLTPPNRFTRLIEKQGIILL
;
A
#
# COMPACT_ATOMS: atom_id res chain seq x y z
N MET A 1 9.04 -4.22 13.91
CA MET A 1 9.71 -2.92 13.71
C MET A 1 8.73 -2.11 12.90
N GLY A 2 8.16 -1.05 13.46
CA GLY A 2 6.95 -0.47 12.87
C GLY A 2 7.15 0.46 11.71
N ILE A 3 6.09 0.67 10.93
CA ILE A 3 6.10 1.60 9.80
C ILE A 3 6.35 3.01 10.33
N SER A 4 7.50 3.59 9.97
CA SER A 4 7.86 4.96 10.35
C SER A 4 7.21 5.96 9.40
N GLN A 5 7.07 7.21 9.84
CA GLN A 5 6.56 8.28 8.97
C GLN A 5 7.43 8.48 7.72
N GLU A 6 8.75 8.28 7.85
CA GLU A 6 9.68 8.33 6.72
C GLU A 6 9.39 7.24 5.68
N LYS A 7 9.13 6.01 6.12
CA LYS A 7 8.70 4.92 5.21
C LYS A 7 7.38 5.26 4.53
N ILE A 8 6.39 5.80 5.27
CA ILE A 8 5.10 6.22 4.69
C ILE A 8 5.32 7.28 3.60
N ASN A 9 6.16 8.29 3.86
CA ASN A 9 6.45 9.32 2.88
C ASN A 9 7.09 8.75 1.61
N ARG A 10 8.03 7.81 1.77
CA ARG A 10 8.70 7.14 0.65
C ARG A 10 7.74 6.29 -0.18
N ILE A 11 6.85 5.54 0.49
CA ILE A 11 5.77 4.78 -0.15
C ILE A 11 4.92 5.70 -1.01
N THR A 12 4.46 6.82 -0.45
CA THR A 12 3.58 7.76 -1.15
C THR A 12 4.28 8.43 -2.34
N GLU A 13 5.58 8.74 -2.23
CA GLU A 13 6.37 9.30 -3.32
C GLU A 13 6.50 8.32 -4.50
N ILE A 14 6.84 7.06 -4.21
CA ILE A 14 6.94 6.01 -5.23
C ILE A 14 5.57 5.75 -5.86
N ALA A 15 4.51 5.60 -5.06
CA ALA A 15 3.17 5.38 -5.57
C ALA A 15 2.73 6.48 -6.55
N LYS A 16 2.96 7.75 -6.21
CA LYS A 16 2.65 8.88 -7.10
C LYS A 16 3.42 8.84 -8.42
N SER A 17 4.69 8.45 -8.41
CA SER A 17 5.50 8.40 -9.64
C SER A 17 5.02 7.32 -10.63
N TYR A 18 4.30 6.31 -10.13
CA TYR A 18 3.65 5.27 -10.94
C TYR A 18 2.21 5.64 -11.36
N GLY A 19 1.70 6.81 -10.98
CA GLY A 19 0.35 7.25 -11.33
C GLY A 19 -0.76 6.77 -10.39
N VAL A 20 -0.42 6.22 -9.22
CA VAL A 20 -1.42 5.88 -8.19
C VAL A 20 -2.22 7.14 -7.85
N THR A 21 -3.55 7.03 -7.91
CA THR A 21 -4.47 8.12 -7.58
C THR A 21 -5.08 7.97 -6.20
N ARG A 22 -5.00 6.76 -5.63
CA ARG A 22 -5.50 6.44 -4.30
C ARG A 22 -4.64 5.37 -3.66
N LEU A 23 -4.25 5.58 -2.41
CA LEU A 23 -3.42 4.64 -1.66
C LEU A 23 -3.91 4.49 -0.23
N ILE A 24 -4.09 3.25 0.22
CA ILE A 24 -4.63 2.92 1.54
C ILE A 24 -3.70 1.92 2.23
N LEU A 25 -3.22 2.26 3.42
CA LEU A 25 -2.57 1.33 4.32
C LEU A 25 -3.62 0.57 5.12
N PHE A 26 -3.57 -0.76 5.13
CA PHE A 26 -4.50 -1.58 5.90
C PHE A 26 -3.78 -2.65 6.71
N GLY A 27 -4.53 -3.62 7.23
CA GLY A 27 -3.98 -4.79 7.91
C GLY A 27 -3.27 -4.48 9.23
N SER A 28 -2.24 -5.27 9.53
CA SER A 28 -1.56 -5.20 10.83
C SER A 28 -0.75 -3.92 10.98
N ALA A 29 -0.18 -3.41 9.88
CA ALA A 29 0.56 -2.16 9.84
C ALA A 29 -0.29 -0.93 10.17
N ALA A 30 -1.60 -0.96 9.87
CA ALA A 30 -2.53 0.10 10.22
C ALA A 30 -2.97 0.09 11.69
N THR A 31 -3.00 -1.09 12.34
CA THR A 31 -3.56 -1.27 13.69
C THR A 31 -2.50 -1.40 14.78
N ASN A 32 -1.39 -2.07 14.49
CA ASN A 32 -0.27 -2.24 15.40
C ASN A 32 1.07 -2.08 14.67
N PRO A 33 1.43 -0.84 14.29
CA PRO A 33 2.62 -0.55 13.50
C PRO A 33 3.85 -1.25 14.02
N THR A 34 4.15 -1.14 15.32
CA THR A 34 5.41 -1.60 15.93
C THR A 34 5.66 -3.11 15.79
N GLN A 35 4.59 -3.90 15.66
CA GLN A 35 4.63 -5.37 15.56
C GLN A 35 4.37 -5.91 14.15
N ALA A 36 4.00 -5.04 13.20
CA ALA A 36 3.80 -5.45 11.81
C ALA A 36 5.08 -6.05 11.22
N LYS A 37 4.92 -7.14 10.47
CA LYS A 37 6.01 -7.89 9.82
C LYS A 37 6.07 -7.63 8.32
N ASP A 38 4.93 -7.25 7.77
CA ASP A 38 4.62 -6.95 6.40
C ASP A 38 3.91 -5.59 6.33
N ILE A 39 3.81 -5.06 5.12
CA ILE A 39 3.07 -3.85 4.82
C ILE A 39 1.93 -4.22 3.87
N ASP A 40 0.70 -3.95 4.28
CA ASP A 40 -0.49 -4.17 3.46
C ASP A 40 -0.94 -2.85 2.80
N LEU A 41 -0.84 -2.75 1.47
CA LEU A 41 -1.26 -1.57 0.72
C LEU A 41 -2.35 -1.92 -0.29
N ALA A 42 -3.34 -1.05 -0.42
CA ALA A 42 -4.31 -1.12 -1.50
C ALA A 42 -4.26 0.16 -2.34
N CYS A 43 -4.29 0.03 -3.66
CA CYS A 43 -4.17 1.17 -4.56
C CYS A 43 -5.14 1.15 -5.74
N ASP A 44 -5.34 2.33 -6.34
CA ASP A 44 -6.04 2.53 -7.60
C ASP A 44 -5.27 3.50 -8.51
N GLY A 45 -5.61 3.53 -9.80
CA GLY A 45 -4.97 4.41 -10.80
C GLY A 45 -3.75 3.82 -11.51
N VAL A 46 -3.35 2.59 -11.17
CA VAL A 46 -2.28 1.85 -11.86
C VAL A 46 -2.84 0.55 -12.40
N SER A 47 -2.56 0.25 -13.67
CA SER A 47 -3.05 -0.95 -14.35
C SER A 47 -1.92 -1.82 -14.90
N ASP A 48 -2.29 -3.03 -15.33
CA ASP A 48 -1.45 -3.93 -16.10
C ASP A 48 -0.09 -4.21 -15.43
N TRP A 49 0.99 -4.15 -16.21
CA TRP A 49 2.35 -4.43 -15.73
C TRP A 49 2.87 -3.40 -14.74
N ASP A 50 2.36 -2.17 -14.75
CA ASP A 50 2.85 -1.12 -13.85
C ASP A 50 2.41 -1.38 -12.41
N PHE A 51 1.31 -2.11 -12.19
CA PHE A 51 0.90 -2.57 -10.86
C PHE A 51 1.96 -3.51 -10.25
N TYR A 52 2.43 -4.48 -11.03
CA TYR A 52 3.46 -5.42 -10.58
C TYR A 52 4.83 -4.74 -10.40
N LYS A 53 5.19 -3.82 -11.29
CA LYS A 53 6.43 -3.03 -11.13
C LYS A 53 6.38 -2.15 -9.89
N LEU A 54 5.23 -1.55 -9.58
CA LEU A 54 5.04 -0.76 -8.37
C LEU A 54 5.26 -1.63 -7.13
N GLY A 55 4.63 -2.80 -7.06
CA GLY A 55 4.82 -3.74 -5.95
C GLY A 55 6.30 -4.11 -5.75
N ALA A 56 6.97 -4.54 -6.81
CA ALA A 56 8.39 -4.90 -6.75
C ALA A 56 9.28 -3.71 -6.33
N LYS A 57 9.00 -2.50 -6.83
CA LYS A 57 9.78 -1.31 -6.48
C LYS A 57 9.59 -0.91 -5.02
N LEU A 58 8.37 -1.04 -4.49
CA LEU A 58 8.08 -0.78 -3.09
C LEU A 58 8.76 -1.81 -2.18
N GLU A 59 8.71 -3.11 -2.50
CA GLU A 59 9.42 -4.14 -1.72
C GLU A 59 10.92 -3.91 -1.67
N GLU A 60 11.54 -3.62 -2.82
CA GLU A 60 12.98 -3.32 -2.92
C GLU A 60 13.37 -2.12 -2.05
N GLU A 61 12.57 -1.05 -2.08
CA GLU A 61 12.90 0.18 -1.37
C GLU A 61 12.69 0.05 0.16
N LEU A 62 11.69 -0.73 0.57
CA LEU A 62 11.27 -0.81 1.98
C LEU A 62 12.04 -1.86 2.77
N ASP A 63 12.70 -2.80 2.09
CA ASP A 63 13.34 -3.99 2.66
C ASP A 63 12.37 -4.70 3.63
N THR A 64 11.11 -4.83 3.21
CA THR A 64 10.01 -5.38 4.01
C THR A 64 9.01 -6.04 3.07
N PRO A 65 8.50 -7.25 3.39
CA PRO A 65 7.45 -7.90 2.59
C PRO A 65 6.23 -6.98 2.41
N LEU A 66 5.69 -6.94 1.20
CA LEU A 66 4.55 -6.09 0.85
C LEU A 66 3.43 -6.89 0.18
N ASP A 67 2.22 -6.73 0.71
CA ASP A 67 1.01 -7.17 0.04
C ASP A 67 0.33 -5.98 -0.65
N LEU A 68 0.38 -5.95 -1.99
CA LEU A 68 -0.27 -4.92 -2.80
C LEU A 68 -1.59 -5.44 -3.39
N VAL A 69 -2.69 -4.73 -3.12
CA VAL A 69 -4.05 -5.09 -3.56
C VAL A 69 -4.62 -4.01 -4.48
N SER A 70 -5.10 -4.41 -5.66
CA SER A 70 -5.87 -3.50 -6.52
C SER A 70 -7.26 -3.25 -5.92
N LEU A 71 -7.65 -1.97 -5.82
CA LEU A 71 -9.01 -1.58 -5.42
C LEU A 71 -10.05 -1.79 -6.53
N THR A 72 -9.59 -1.98 -7.77
CA THR A 72 -10.42 -2.13 -8.98
C THR A 72 -10.24 -3.54 -9.59
N PRO A 73 -11.34 -4.28 -9.86
CA PRO A 73 -12.74 -3.93 -9.60
C PRO A 73 -13.13 -4.06 -8.11
N PRO A 74 -14.13 -3.29 -7.63
CA PRO A 74 -14.53 -3.32 -6.24
C PRO A 74 -15.21 -4.65 -5.86
N ASN A 75 -14.84 -5.18 -4.70
CA ASN A 75 -15.43 -6.38 -4.12
C ASN A 75 -15.67 -6.21 -2.61
N ARG A 76 -16.16 -7.25 -1.93
CA ARG A 76 -16.45 -7.16 -0.48
C ARG A 76 -15.20 -6.84 0.34
N PHE A 77 -14.05 -7.36 -0.05
CA PHE A 77 -12.78 -7.14 0.63
C PHE A 77 -12.25 -5.72 0.40
N THR A 78 -12.22 -5.24 -0.85
CA THR A 78 -11.75 -3.86 -1.12
C THR A 78 -12.63 -2.81 -0.44
N ARG A 79 -13.95 -3.01 -0.38
CA ARG A 79 -14.86 -2.14 0.39
C ARG A 79 -14.58 -2.13 1.89
N LEU A 80 -14.12 -3.25 2.46
CA LEU A 80 -13.71 -3.31 3.86
C LEU A 80 -12.40 -2.55 4.08
N ILE A 81 -11.43 -2.70 3.17
CA ILE A 81 -10.18 -1.94 3.17
C ILE A 81 -10.48 -0.44 3.14
N GLU A 82 -11.32 0.01 2.20
CA GLU A 82 -11.70 1.43 2.08
C GLU A 82 -12.36 1.99 3.34
N LYS A 83 -13.10 1.16 4.08
CA LYS A 83 -13.81 1.58 5.30
C LYS A 83 -12.91 1.65 6.53
N GLN A 84 -11.89 0.79 6.62
CA GLN A 84 -11.11 0.58 7.84
C GLN A 84 -9.64 1.03 7.73
N GLY A 85 -9.13 1.15 6.51
CA GLY A 85 -7.75 1.51 6.24
C GLY A 85 -7.45 3.00 6.45
N ILE A 86 -6.16 3.32 6.48
CA ILE A 86 -5.63 4.67 6.60
C ILE A 86 -5.32 5.18 5.19
N ILE A 87 -5.96 6.27 4.78
CA ILE A 87 -5.74 6.90 3.47
C ILE A 87 -4.37 7.62 3.50
N LEU A 88 -3.50 7.27 2.57
CA LEU A 88 -2.17 7.88 2.38
C LEU A 88 -2.12 8.83 1.17
N LEU A 89 -2.96 8.56 0.17
CA LEU A 89 -3.15 9.37 -1.05
C LEU A 89 -4.62 9.43 -1.42
#